data_AF-S3J0R3-F1
#
_entry.id   AF-S3J0R3-F1
#
_cell.length_a   1.000
_cell.length_b   1.000
_cell.length_c   1.000
_cell.angle_alpha   90.00
_cell.angle_beta   90.00
_cell.angle_gamma   90.00
#
_symmetry.space_group_name_H-M   'P 1'
#
loop_
_entity.id
_entity.type
_entity.pdbx_description
1 polymer ?
#
loop_
_entity_poly.entity_id
_entity_poly.type
_entity_poly.pdbx_seq_one_letter_code
_entity_poly.pdbx_strand_id
1 'polypeptide(L)'
;MRAGLSLVALILMMPALAWGTTLRLSGEIDLLVLDGKRVSSSLLKGADSIEIDNGPHQLVLRVEKNFSAGPPGRYTWISPPLVLSFDSKEIDQVNIVLPHIDTRKEGERFAAMPQIKLVDGLSKPIAARLDKLEIHPDPRGTDYEEETQRYNKAGKKASIPAFADLAMENKTQDLAANGLDRVPSETLTEQRLKYWFNQADKSTRAKFLRWARESPAP
;
A
#
# COMPACT_ATOMS: atom_id res chain seq x y z
N MET A 1 11.85 45.16 -46.89
CA MET A 1 10.83 45.36 -45.82
C MET A 1 10.47 43.99 -45.27
N ARG A 2 10.34 43.90 -43.95
CA ARG A 2 10.33 42.66 -43.15
C ARG A 2 8.93 42.01 -43.14
N ALA A 3 8.86 40.72 -43.41
CA ALA A 3 7.78 39.83 -42.96
C ALA A 3 8.51 38.55 -42.52
N GLY A 4 8.67 38.24 -41.24
CA GLY A 4 7.65 38.12 -40.23
C GLY A 4 7.55 36.62 -39.89
N LEU A 5 8.62 36.07 -39.29
CA LEU A 5 8.66 34.68 -38.83
C LEU A 5 7.60 34.51 -37.73
N SER A 6 6.47 33.90 -38.04
CA SER A 6 5.49 33.49 -37.02
C SER A 6 6.01 32.21 -36.37
N LEU A 7 6.83 32.37 -35.33
CA LEU A 7 7.25 31.28 -34.44
C LEU A 7 6.05 30.92 -33.54
N VAL A 8 5.22 29.98 -33.99
CA VAL A 8 4.15 29.40 -33.16
C VAL A 8 4.81 28.59 -32.06
N ALA A 9 4.78 29.13 -30.84
CA ALA A 9 5.22 28.46 -29.63
C ALA A 9 4.31 27.27 -29.34
N LEU A 10 4.78 26.07 -29.70
CA LEU A 10 4.20 24.80 -29.28
C LEU A 10 4.52 24.61 -27.78
N ILE A 11 3.63 25.11 -26.92
CA ILE A 11 3.70 24.82 -25.47
C ILE A 11 3.41 23.33 -25.30
N LEU A 12 4.49 22.58 -25.10
CA LEU A 12 4.51 21.16 -24.78
C LEU A 12 3.69 20.94 -23.49
N MET A 13 2.46 20.46 -23.63
CA MET A 13 1.67 19.92 -22.53
C MET A 13 2.30 18.60 -22.08
N MET A 14 3.42 18.66 -21.35
CA MET A 14 3.96 17.50 -20.68
C MET A 14 2.88 16.98 -19.73
N PRO A 15 2.39 15.72 -19.87
CA PRO A 15 1.60 15.12 -18.82
C PRO A 15 2.47 15.10 -17.56
N ALA A 16 1.95 15.62 -16.45
CA ALA A 16 2.56 15.39 -15.15
C ALA A 16 2.66 13.87 -14.99
N LEU A 17 3.88 13.35 -15.10
CA LEU A 17 4.18 12.00 -14.70
C LEU A 17 3.80 11.94 -13.22
N ALA A 18 2.81 11.11 -12.87
CA ALA A 18 2.61 10.75 -11.48
C ALA A 18 3.93 10.08 -11.05
N TRP A 19 4.70 10.79 -10.22
CA TRP A 19 5.93 10.24 -9.67
C TRP A 19 5.52 9.13 -8.69
N GLY A 20 5.76 7.89 -9.10
CA GLY A 20 5.62 6.73 -8.22
C GLY A 20 6.68 6.78 -7.13
N THR A 21 6.29 6.45 -5.91
CA THR A 21 7.20 6.30 -4.79
C THR A 21 7.75 4.88 -4.78
N THR A 22 9.06 4.72 -4.60
CA THR A 22 9.67 3.39 -4.49
C THR A 22 9.72 2.95 -3.03
N LEU A 23 8.99 1.90 -2.66
CA LEU A 23 9.12 1.25 -1.36
C LEU A 23 10.18 0.15 -1.45
N ARG A 24 11.30 0.32 -0.74
CA ARG A 24 12.33 -0.73 -0.65
C ARG A 24 11.92 -1.82 0.32
N LEU A 25 12.02 -3.05 -0.15
CA LEU A 25 11.76 -4.24 0.64
C LEU A 25 13.10 -4.75 1.20
N SER A 26 13.14 -5.04 2.49
CA SER A 26 14.25 -5.75 3.10
C SER A 26 13.98 -7.25 3.02
N GLY A 27 14.99 -8.07 2.81
CA GLY A 27 14.85 -9.55 2.82
C GLY A 27 14.39 -10.11 4.18
N GLU A 28 14.39 -9.29 5.23
CA GLU A 28 13.89 -9.63 6.57
C GLU A 28 12.42 -9.23 6.76
N ILE A 29 11.77 -8.67 5.74
CA ILE A 29 10.39 -8.20 5.79
C ILE A 29 9.51 -9.08 4.90
N ASP A 30 8.49 -9.64 5.54
CA ASP A 30 7.41 -10.36 4.90
C ASP A 30 6.20 -9.41 4.76
N LEU A 31 6.01 -8.84 3.56
CA LEU A 31 4.88 -7.94 3.28
C LEU A 31 3.62 -8.76 2.99
N LEU A 32 2.61 -8.60 3.85
CA LEU A 32 1.38 -9.38 3.82
C LEU A 32 0.23 -8.64 3.14
N VAL A 33 0.11 -7.33 3.40
CA VAL A 33 -0.95 -6.47 2.85
C VAL A 33 -0.36 -5.11 2.48
N LEU A 34 -0.76 -4.57 1.35
CA LEU A 34 -0.53 -3.20 0.89
C LEU A 34 -1.90 -2.58 0.59
N ASP A 35 -2.23 -1.47 1.26
CA ASP A 35 -3.43 -0.66 1.05
C ASP A 35 -4.74 -1.48 1.07
N GLY A 36 -4.81 -2.43 2.02
CA GLY A 36 -5.96 -3.31 2.22
C GLY A 36 -6.05 -4.49 1.25
N LYS A 37 -5.04 -4.71 0.40
CA LYS A 37 -4.94 -5.86 -0.50
C LYS A 37 -3.77 -6.76 -0.13
N ARG A 38 -3.99 -8.07 -0.17
CA ARG A 38 -2.97 -9.07 0.10
C ARG A 38 -1.90 -8.96 -0.95
N VAL A 39 -0.67 -9.00 -0.48
CA VAL A 39 0.50 -9.14 -1.33
C VAL A 39 1.08 -10.52 -1.08
N SER A 40 1.38 -11.22 -2.17
CA SER A 40 2.06 -12.52 -2.05
C SER A 40 3.55 -12.25 -1.89
N SER A 41 4.08 -12.52 -0.71
CA SER A 41 5.51 -12.40 -0.42
C SER A 41 6.36 -13.21 -1.39
N SER A 42 5.85 -14.36 -1.85
CA SER A 42 6.53 -15.17 -2.87
C SER A 42 6.65 -14.49 -4.22
N LEU A 43 5.70 -13.61 -4.60
CA LEU A 43 5.82 -12.79 -5.80
C LEU A 43 6.83 -11.65 -5.63
N LEU A 44 7.06 -11.22 -4.39
CA LEU A 44 8.04 -10.19 -4.05
C LEU A 44 9.43 -10.77 -3.70
N LYS A 45 9.57 -12.10 -3.58
CA LYS A 45 10.87 -12.74 -3.28
C LYS A 45 11.82 -12.50 -4.45
N GLY A 46 12.84 -11.67 -4.21
CA GLY A 46 13.83 -11.25 -5.20
C GLY A 46 13.59 -9.85 -5.78
N ALA A 47 12.47 -9.20 -5.44
CA ALA A 47 12.28 -7.78 -5.69
C ALA A 47 12.82 -6.98 -4.50
N ASP A 48 13.84 -6.16 -4.73
CA ASP A 48 14.42 -5.28 -3.71
C ASP A 48 13.54 -4.04 -3.44
N SER A 49 12.53 -3.81 -4.29
CA SER A 49 11.61 -2.69 -4.19
C SER A 49 10.32 -2.91 -4.98
N ILE A 50 9.27 -2.19 -4.59
CA ILE A 50 8.02 -2.05 -5.34
C ILE A 50 7.69 -0.58 -5.54
N GLU A 51 7.05 -0.25 -6.66
CA GLU A 51 6.47 1.07 -6.86
C GLU A 51 5.10 1.13 -6.18
N ILE A 52 4.88 2.19 -5.42
CA ILE A 52 3.60 2.54 -4.81
C ILE A 52 3.21 3.94 -5.29
N ASP A 53 1.91 4.24 -5.26
CA ASP A 53 1.42 5.56 -5.62
C ASP A 53 1.95 6.65 -4.66
N ASN A 54 1.68 7.90 -4.99
CA ASN A 54 2.01 9.03 -4.13
C ASN A 54 0.84 9.31 -3.17
N GLY A 55 1.09 9.33 -1.86
CA GLY A 55 0.09 9.67 -0.84
C GLY A 55 0.00 8.69 0.34
N PRO A 56 -1.17 8.53 0.97
CA PRO A 56 -1.30 7.71 2.17
C PRO A 56 -1.24 6.21 1.86
N HIS A 57 -0.42 5.47 2.61
CA HIS A 57 -0.27 4.02 2.50
C HIS A 57 -0.39 3.32 3.85
N GLN A 58 -0.85 2.06 3.79
CA GLN A 58 -0.90 1.14 4.90
C GLN A 58 -0.30 -0.21 4.51
N LEU A 59 0.64 -0.68 5.32
CA LEU A 59 1.27 -1.98 5.17
C LEU A 59 0.87 -2.86 6.34
N VAL A 60 0.65 -4.15 6.07
CA VAL A 60 0.78 -5.20 7.08
C VAL A 60 1.99 -6.03 6.75
N LEU A 61 2.89 -6.16 7.71
CA LEU A 61 4.15 -6.88 7.54
C LEU A 61 4.50 -7.74 8.76
N ARG A 62 5.40 -8.69 8.56
CA ARG A 62 6.13 -9.38 9.62
C ARG A 62 7.63 -9.21 9.41
N VAL A 63 8.37 -9.29 10.51
CA VAL A 63 9.83 -9.36 10.48
C VAL A 63 10.23 -10.81 10.66
N GLU A 64 11.07 -11.32 9.76
CA GLU A 64 11.65 -12.66 9.80
C GLU A 64 13.16 -12.56 10.05
N LYS A 65 13.63 -13.24 11.11
CA LYS A 65 15.05 -13.34 11.45
C LYS A 65 15.48 -14.79 11.52
N ASN A 66 16.57 -15.11 10.84
CA ASN A 66 17.21 -16.41 10.91
C ASN A 66 18.41 -16.32 11.84
N PHE A 67 18.27 -16.89 13.04
CA PHE A 67 19.36 -16.92 14.01
C PHE A 67 20.23 -18.16 13.79
N SER A 68 21.54 -17.96 13.74
CA SER A 68 22.51 -19.05 13.81
C SER A 68 22.67 -19.50 15.26
N ALA A 69 21.98 -20.56 15.67
CA ALA A 69 22.10 -21.14 17.00
C ALA A 69 23.08 -22.32 16.99
N GLY A 70 24.30 -22.12 16.45
CA GLY A 70 25.34 -23.15 16.36
C GLY A 70 24.90 -24.45 15.66
N PRO A 71 25.78 -25.47 15.54
CA PRO A 71 25.36 -26.81 15.16
C PRO A 71 24.54 -27.44 16.31
N PRO A 72 23.33 -28.00 16.09
CA PRO A 72 22.66 -28.30 14.82
C PRO A 72 21.38 -27.48 14.56
N GLY A 73 21.31 -26.20 14.94
CA GLY A 73 20.05 -25.45 14.92
C GLY A 73 20.13 -24.08 14.24
N ARG A 74 19.56 -23.95 13.04
CA ARG A 74 19.07 -22.64 12.58
C ARG A 74 17.67 -22.46 13.15
N TYR A 75 17.41 -21.32 13.78
CA TYR A 75 16.10 -21.00 14.32
C TYR A 75 15.56 -19.76 13.62
N THR A 76 14.41 -19.89 12.95
CA THR A 76 13.68 -18.78 12.36
C THR A 76 12.72 -18.21 13.40
N TRP A 77 12.86 -16.93 13.68
CA TRP A 77 11.94 -16.16 14.48
C TRP A 77 11.13 -15.24 13.58
N ILE A 78 9.83 -15.17 13.84
CA ILE A 78 8.88 -14.35 13.08
C ILE A 78 8.14 -13.46 14.08
N SER A 79 8.07 -12.16 13.80
CA SER A 79 7.33 -11.22 14.64
C SER A 79 5.81 -11.46 14.54
N PRO A 80 5.01 -10.96 15.51
CA PRO A 80 3.60 -10.71 15.28
C PRO A 80 3.40 -9.83 14.03
N PRO A 81 2.24 -9.92 13.35
CA PRO A 81 1.93 -9.01 12.25
C PRO A 81 1.77 -7.57 12.76
N LEU A 82 2.34 -6.64 12.02
CA LEU A 82 2.39 -5.22 12.37
C LEU A 82 1.69 -4.40 11.30
N VAL A 83 0.87 -3.43 11.71
CA VAL A 83 0.24 -2.46 10.82
C VAL A 83 1.07 -1.17 10.86
N LEU A 84 1.53 -0.72 9.70
CA LEU A 84 2.31 0.49 9.53
C LEU A 84 1.61 1.43 8.54
N SER A 85 1.26 2.64 8.98
CA SER A 85 0.66 3.66 8.12
C SER A 85 1.56 4.88 8.00
N PHE A 86 1.72 5.41 6.79
CA PHE A 86 2.52 6.59 6.50
C PHE A 86 1.96 7.34 5.29
N ASP A 87 2.53 8.51 4.99
CA ASP A 87 2.20 9.29 3.80
C ASP A 87 3.48 9.46 2.97
N SER A 88 3.45 9.03 1.71
CA SER A 88 4.54 9.14 0.73
C SER A 88 4.46 10.44 -0.08
N LYS A 89 3.62 11.40 0.32
CA LYS A 89 3.49 12.66 -0.42
C LYS A 89 4.84 13.35 -0.60
N GLU A 90 5.18 13.60 -1.86
CA GLU A 90 6.45 14.23 -2.26
C GLU A 90 7.71 13.45 -1.80
N ILE A 91 7.58 12.14 -1.60
CA ILE A 91 8.68 11.24 -1.24
C ILE A 91 8.91 10.26 -2.39
N ASP A 92 10.09 10.29 -2.99
CA ASP A 92 10.42 9.42 -4.13
C ASP A 92 10.77 7.99 -3.72
N GLN A 93 11.27 7.81 -2.49
CA GLN A 93 11.70 6.51 -1.99
C GLN A 93 11.45 6.39 -0.49
N VAL A 94 10.94 5.23 -0.06
CA VAL A 94 10.71 4.86 1.35
C VAL A 94 11.56 3.63 1.69
N ASN A 95 12.31 3.73 2.78
CA ASN A 95 13.12 2.64 3.31
C ASN A 95 12.61 2.25 4.70
N ILE A 96 12.39 0.95 4.91
CA ILE A 96 12.01 0.40 6.21
C ILE A 96 13.28 0.07 6.99
N VAL A 97 13.46 0.69 8.15
CA VAL A 97 14.62 0.50 9.03
C VAL A 97 14.18 -0.27 10.27
N LEU A 98 14.72 -1.48 10.41
CA LEU A 98 14.52 -2.36 11.55
C LEU A 98 15.61 -2.12 12.60
N PRO A 99 15.29 -2.25 13.90
CA PRO A 99 16.30 -2.30 14.95
C PRO A 99 17.11 -3.58 14.83
N HIS A 100 18.23 -3.63 15.57
CA HIS A 100 19.02 -4.84 15.67
C HIS A 100 18.25 -5.93 16.42
N ILE A 101 18.13 -7.11 15.81
CA ILE A 101 17.43 -8.28 16.35
C ILE A 101 18.24 -9.49 15.90
N ASP A 102 19.20 -9.90 16.74
CA ASP A 102 20.17 -10.96 16.43
C ASP A 102 20.07 -12.13 17.42
N THR A 103 19.25 -11.98 18.46
CA THR A 103 18.96 -13.03 19.43
C THR A 103 17.46 -13.25 19.61
N ARG A 104 17.09 -14.45 20.05
CA ARG A 104 15.71 -14.78 20.45
C ARG A 104 15.14 -13.77 21.46
N LYS A 105 15.95 -13.38 22.45
CA LYS A 105 15.54 -12.44 23.51
C LYS A 105 15.25 -11.04 22.95
N GLU A 106 16.01 -10.58 21.97
CA GLU A 106 15.74 -9.33 21.26
C GLU A 106 14.48 -9.43 20.41
N GLY A 107 14.27 -10.59 19.76
CA GLY A 107 13.02 -10.88 19.05
C GLY A 107 11.81 -10.80 19.97
N GLU A 108 11.86 -11.44 21.14
CA GLU A 108 10.79 -11.37 22.15
C GLU A 108 10.54 -9.94 22.64
N ARG A 109 11.60 -9.14 22.86
CA ARG A 109 11.48 -7.72 23.20
C ARG A 109 10.81 -6.92 22.09
N PHE A 110 11.20 -7.15 20.84
CA PHE A 110 10.57 -6.51 19.69
C PHE A 110 9.10 -6.93 19.56
N ALA A 111 8.78 -8.21 19.75
CA ALA A 111 7.40 -8.70 19.73
C ALA A 111 6.55 -8.05 20.82
N ALA A 112 7.12 -7.76 21.99
CA ALA A 112 6.45 -7.04 23.07
C ALA A 112 6.27 -5.55 22.74
N MET A 113 7.31 -4.88 22.25
CA MET A 113 7.33 -3.45 21.94
C MET A 113 7.97 -3.20 20.56
N PRO A 114 7.19 -3.31 19.47
CA PRO A 114 7.72 -3.22 18.12
C PRO A 114 8.16 -1.79 17.82
N GLN A 115 9.30 -1.66 17.14
CA GLN A 115 9.87 -0.38 16.73
C GLN A 115 10.31 -0.49 15.28
N ILE A 116 9.70 0.29 14.39
CA ILE A 116 10.08 0.38 12.98
C ILE A 116 10.19 1.86 12.65
N LYS A 117 11.24 2.23 11.90
CA LYS A 117 11.40 3.59 11.38
C LYS A 117 11.27 3.56 9.86
N LEU A 118 10.71 4.64 9.32
CA LEU A 118 10.72 4.91 7.90
C LEU A 118 11.65 6.07 7.62
N VAL A 119 12.46 5.96 6.57
CA VAL A 119 13.32 7.04 6.09
C VAL A 119 13.25 7.18 4.58
N ASP A 120 13.42 8.39 4.07
CA ASP A 120 13.46 8.66 2.64
C ASP A 120 14.80 8.23 2.00
N GLY A 121 14.98 8.45 0.70
CA GLY A 121 16.24 8.21 -0.02
C GLY A 121 17.44 9.01 0.50
N LEU A 122 17.21 10.11 1.22
CA LEU A 122 18.21 10.95 1.86
C LEU A 122 18.38 10.65 3.36
N SER A 123 17.81 9.54 3.84
CA SER A 123 17.79 9.13 5.25
C SER A 123 17.07 10.10 6.19
N LYS A 124 16.17 10.96 5.68
CA LYS A 124 15.31 11.80 6.51
C LYS A 124 14.15 10.98 7.08
N PRO A 125 13.79 11.14 8.36
CA PRO A 125 12.67 10.41 8.95
C PRO A 125 11.33 10.73 8.26
N ILE A 126 10.56 9.67 7.99
CA ILE A 126 9.17 9.76 7.52
C ILE A 126 8.25 9.47 8.71
N ALA A 127 7.26 10.34 8.93
CA ALA A 127 6.29 10.15 9.98
C ALA A 127 5.44 8.89 9.70
N ALA A 128 5.39 7.99 10.68
CA ALA A 128 4.63 6.76 10.56
C ALA A 128 3.93 6.41 11.87
N ARG A 129 2.80 5.70 11.76
CA ARG A 129 2.12 5.09 12.90
C ARG A 129 2.28 3.59 12.80
N LEU A 130 2.71 2.98 13.90
CA LEU A 130 2.93 1.55 14.02
C LEU A 130 2.04 0.98 15.12
N ASP A 131 1.44 -0.16 14.84
CA ASP A 131 0.64 -0.93 15.78
C ASP A 131 0.76 -2.44 15.50
N LYS A 132 0.27 -3.27 16.43
CA LYS A 132 0.14 -4.71 16.20
C LYS A 132 -1.21 -5.00 15.55
N LEU A 133 -1.20 -5.92 14.57
CA LEU A 133 -2.43 -6.48 14.05
C LEU A 133 -2.88 -7.62 14.96
N GLU A 134 -4.01 -7.46 15.62
CA GLU A 134 -4.68 -8.56 16.31
C GLU A 134 -5.18 -9.55 15.26
N ILE A 135 -4.81 -10.83 15.41
CA ILE A 135 -5.24 -11.90 14.51
C ILE A 135 -6.22 -12.81 15.21
N HIS A 136 -7.30 -13.16 14.52
CA HIS A 136 -8.26 -14.14 15.00
C HIS A 136 -7.83 -15.54 14.52
N PRO A 137 -7.85 -16.57 15.40
CA PRO A 137 -7.50 -17.92 14.99
C PRO A 137 -8.48 -18.47 13.93
N ASP A 138 -7.95 -18.94 12.80
CA ASP A 138 -8.69 -19.65 11.76
C ASP A 138 -7.94 -20.95 11.38
N PRO A 139 -8.60 -22.12 11.40
CA PRO A 139 -8.03 -23.40 10.98
C PRO A 139 -7.47 -23.42 9.54
N ARG A 140 -7.91 -22.52 8.66
CA ARG A 140 -7.47 -22.41 7.25
C ARG A 140 -6.27 -21.47 7.07
N GLY A 141 -5.81 -20.85 8.15
CA GLY A 141 -4.77 -19.82 8.14
C GLY A 141 -5.36 -18.42 8.20
N THR A 142 -4.52 -17.44 8.56
CA THR A 142 -4.96 -16.06 8.77
C THR A 142 -5.23 -15.36 7.44
N ASP A 143 -6.45 -14.84 7.29
CA ASP A 143 -6.80 -13.88 6.25
C ASP A 143 -6.38 -12.47 6.68
N TYR A 144 -5.18 -12.07 6.28
CA TYR A 144 -4.64 -10.76 6.65
C TYR A 144 -5.40 -9.59 6.01
N GLU A 145 -6.11 -9.77 4.89
CA GLU A 145 -6.98 -8.71 4.36
C GLU A 145 -8.14 -8.48 5.33
N GLU A 146 -8.85 -9.55 5.69
CA GLU A 146 -10.00 -9.48 6.60
C GLU A 146 -9.59 -8.90 7.97
N GLU A 147 -8.47 -9.34 8.53
CA GLU A 147 -7.98 -8.79 9.80
C GLU A 147 -7.59 -7.32 9.69
N THR A 148 -6.97 -6.90 8.57
CA THR A 148 -6.64 -5.48 8.33
C THR A 148 -7.91 -4.64 8.20
N GLN A 149 -8.95 -5.16 7.56
CA GLN A 149 -10.23 -4.46 7.51
C GLN A 149 -10.85 -4.29 8.89
N ARG A 150 -10.87 -5.36 9.68
CA ARG A 150 -11.40 -5.32 11.06
C ARG A 150 -10.64 -4.29 11.88
N TYR A 151 -9.31 -4.27 11.75
CA TYR A 151 -8.43 -3.30 12.36
C TYR A 151 -8.80 -1.86 11.94
N ASN A 152 -8.99 -1.61 10.64
CA ASN A 152 -9.35 -0.30 10.10
C ASN A 152 -10.73 0.18 10.55
N LYS A 153 -11.74 -0.70 10.54
CA LYS A 153 -13.09 -0.41 11.01
C LYS A 153 -13.15 -0.08 12.51
N ALA A 154 -12.23 -0.65 13.29
CA ALA A 154 -12.09 -0.34 14.71
C ALA A 154 -11.42 1.02 14.98
N GLY A 155 -10.91 1.72 13.95
CA GLY A 155 -10.28 3.03 14.09
C GLY A 155 -9.01 2.99 14.96
N LYS A 156 -8.25 1.91 14.89
CA LYS A 156 -7.02 1.69 15.67
C LYS A 156 -5.90 2.65 15.22
N LYS A 157 -4.79 2.63 15.95
CA LYS A 157 -3.72 3.65 15.88
C LYS A 157 -3.15 3.88 14.48
N ALA A 158 -2.94 2.82 13.70
CA ALA A 158 -2.39 2.85 12.35
C ALA A 158 -3.47 2.67 11.27
N SER A 159 -4.74 2.86 11.61
CA SER A 159 -5.84 2.71 10.66
C SER A 159 -5.89 3.89 9.69
N ILE A 160 -6.21 3.59 8.43
CA ILE A 160 -6.55 4.60 7.43
C ILE A 160 -8.02 4.37 7.04
N PRO A 161 -8.93 5.33 7.31
CA PRO A 161 -10.36 5.17 7.04
C PRO A 161 -10.68 4.80 5.59
N ALA A 162 -9.93 5.35 4.63
CA ALA A 162 -10.08 5.04 3.22
C ALA A 162 -9.88 3.55 2.88
N PHE A 163 -9.18 2.79 3.73
CA PHE A 163 -8.92 1.36 3.54
C PHE A 163 -9.82 0.46 4.40
N ALA A 164 -10.78 1.01 5.16
CA ALA A 164 -11.69 0.24 6.00
C ALA A 164 -12.75 -0.54 5.18
N ASP A 165 -13.20 0.05 4.06
CA ASP A 165 -14.33 -0.46 3.29
C ASP A 165 -13.94 -1.25 2.01
N LEU A 166 -12.65 -1.28 1.65
CA LEU A 166 -12.16 -1.81 0.37
C LEU A 166 -12.20 -3.34 0.17
N ALA A 167 -12.26 -4.14 1.23
CA ALA A 167 -12.27 -5.61 1.12
C ALA A 167 -13.65 -6.27 1.42
N MET A 168 -14.66 -5.49 1.84
CA MET A 168 -16.05 -5.98 1.81
C MET A 168 -16.59 -6.02 0.38
N GLU A 169 -16.14 -5.11 -0.49
CA GLU A 169 -16.55 -5.10 -1.91
C GLU A 169 -16.01 -6.33 -2.68
N ASN A 170 -14.78 -6.80 -2.41
CA ASN A 170 -14.20 -7.95 -3.11
C ASN A 170 -14.80 -9.30 -2.70
N LYS A 171 -15.18 -9.48 -1.42
CA LYS A 171 -15.83 -10.72 -0.94
C LYS A 171 -17.25 -10.87 -1.49
N THR A 172 -17.97 -9.76 -1.73
CA THR A 172 -19.19 -9.77 -2.56
C THR A 172 -18.91 -10.00 -4.04
N GLN A 173 -17.72 -9.66 -4.54
CA GLN A 173 -17.33 -9.87 -5.93
C GLN A 173 -16.98 -11.34 -6.23
N ASP A 174 -16.34 -12.05 -5.30
CA ASP A 174 -16.01 -13.49 -5.43
C ASP A 174 -17.24 -14.39 -5.21
N LEU A 175 -18.19 -13.96 -4.38
CA LEU A 175 -19.49 -14.64 -4.24
C LEU A 175 -20.44 -14.34 -5.41
N ALA A 176 -20.31 -13.18 -6.06
CA ALA A 176 -21.08 -12.84 -7.27
C ALA A 176 -20.55 -13.52 -8.54
N ALA A 177 -19.28 -13.98 -8.56
CA ALA A 177 -18.70 -14.68 -9.71
C ALA A 177 -19.24 -16.11 -9.91
N ASN A 178 -19.94 -16.68 -8.91
CA ASN A 178 -20.49 -18.03 -8.97
C ASN A 178 -22.04 -18.10 -8.95
N GLY A 179 -22.72 -17.01 -9.29
CA GLY A 179 -24.20 -17.03 -9.32
C GLY A 179 -24.82 -15.94 -10.18
N LEU A 180 -24.98 -16.26 -11.47
CA LEU A 180 -26.00 -15.77 -12.41
C LEU A 180 -26.23 -14.24 -12.51
N ASP A 181 -25.86 -13.70 -13.68
CA ASP A 181 -26.41 -12.52 -14.37
C ASP A 181 -26.99 -11.41 -13.49
N ARG A 182 -26.15 -10.47 -13.04
CA ARG A 182 -26.59 -9.09 -12.77
C ARG A 182 -25.54 -8.04 -13.13
N VAL A 183 -26.02 -7.06 -13.89
CA VAL A 183 -25.36 -5.79 -14.26
C VAL A 183 -24.74 -5.13 -13.01
N PRO A 184 -23.50 -4.61 -13.08
CA PRO A 184 -22.92 -3.85 -11.98
C PRO A 184 -23.86 -2.70 -11.60
N SER A 185 -24.19 -2.57 -10.31
CA SER A 185 -25.04 -1.49 -9.83
C SER A 185 -24.41 -0.14 -10.18
N GLU A 186 -25.05 0.60 -11.09
CA GLU A 186 -24.55 1.88 -11.63
C GLU A 186 -24.16 2.87 -10.51
N THR A 187 -24.86 2.80 -9.37
CA THR A 187 -24.62 3.66 -8.20
C THR A 187 -23.28 3.40 -7.51
N LEU A 188 -22.78 2.16 -7.49
CA LEU A 188 -21.47 1.82 -6.89
C LEU A 188 -20.32 2.26 -7.82
N THR A 189 -20.48 2.07 -9.13
CA THR A 189 -19.52 2.54 -10.13
C THR A 189 -19.39 4.07 -10.10
N GLU A 190 -20.51 4.78 -10.00
CA GLU A 190 -20.53 6.24 -9.89
C GLU A 190 -19.83 6.75 -8.61
N GLN A 191 -20.06 6.08 -7.46
CA GLN A 191 -19.40 6.43 -6.19
C GLN A 191 -17.88 6.30 -6.27
N ARG A 192 -17.38 5.23 -6.90
CA ARG A 192 -15.95 5.01 -7.13
C ARG A 192 -15.36 6.09 -8.04
N LEU A 193 -16.03 6.39 -9.15
CA LEU A 193 -15.61 7.47 -10.06
C LEU A 193 -15.55 8.82 -9.34
N LYS A 194 -16.54 9.14 -8.51
CA LYS A 194 -16.56 10.38 -7.70
C LYS A 194 -15.41 10.45 -6.70
N TYR A 195 -15.09 9.34 -6.04
CA TYR A 195 -13.98 9.28 -5.08
C TYR A 195 -12.63 9.53 -5.76
N TRP A 196 -12.32 8.77 -6.80
CA TRP A 196 -11.07 8.93 -7.56
C TRP A 196 -10.96 10.32 -8.20
N PHE A 197 -12.07 10.85 -8.71
CA PHE A 197 -12.14 12.21 -9.22
C PHE A 197 -11.85 13.25 -8.14
N ASN A 198 -12.30 13.04 -6.90
CA ASN A 198 -12.05 13.95 -5.78
C ASN A 198 -10.65 13.84 -5.19
N GLN A 199 -9.94 12.74 -5.42
CA GLN A 199 -8.54 12.58 -4.99
C GLN A 199 -7.56 13.18 -6.01
N ALA A 200 -7.92 13.15 -7.29
CA ALA A 200 -7.10 13.69 -8.37
C ALA A 200 -6.86 15.21 -8.25
N ASP A 201 -5.73 15.70 -8.77
CA ASP A 201 -5.45 17.14 -8.86
C ASP A 201 -6.33 17.85 -9.90
N LYS A 202 -6.33 19.18 -9.90
CA LYS A 202 -7.18 20.00 -10.79
C LYS A 202 -6.96 19.69 -12.28
N SER A 203 -5.72 19.44 -12.70
CA SER A 203 -5.38 19.14 -14.09
C SER A 203 -5.94 17.78 -14.50
N THR A 204 -5.77 16.78 -13.64
CA THR A 204 -6.27 15.42 -13.88
C THR A 204 -7.80 15.37 -13.93
N ARG A 205 -8.49 16.09 -13.03
CA ARG A 205 -9.96 16.26 -13.10
C ARG A 205 -10.41 16.90 -14.41
N ALA A 206 -9.73 17.95 -14.87
CA ALA A 206 -10.08 18.64 -16.11
C ALA A 206 -9.91 17.72 -17.34
N LYS A 207 -8.85 16.91 -17.38
CA LYS A 207 -8.61 15.91 -18.44
C LYS A 207 -9.69 14.83 -18.43
N PHE A 208 -10.05 14.33 -17.25
CA PHE A 208 -11.11 13.33 -17.09
C PHE A 208 -12.47 13.85 -17.58
N LEU A 209 -12.86 15.07 -17.21
CA LEU A 209 -14.10 15.70 -17.69
C LEU A 209 -14.11 16.00 -19.20
N ARG A 210 -12.94 16.16 -19.81
CA ARG A 210 -12.81 16.30 -21.27
C ARG A 210 -13.01 14.95 -21.95
N TRP A 211 -12.29 13.92 -21.50
CA TRP A 211 -12.45 12.56 -21.99
C TRP A 211 -13.90 12.05 -21.88
N ALA A 212 -14.57 12.31 -20.74
CA ALA A 212 -15.96 11.90 -20.54
C ALA A 212 -16.96 12.61 -21.47
N ARG A 213 -16.62 13.81 -21.97
CA ARG A 213 -17.43 14.53 -22.98
C ARG A 213 -17.15 14.06 -24.41
N GLU A 214 -15.92 13.64 -24.68
CA GLU A 214 -15.46 13.22 -26.01
C GLU A 214 -15.72 11.72 -26.26
N SER A 215 -15.90 10.93 -25.20
CA SER A 215 -16.23 9.51 -25.29
C SER A 215 -17.74 9.35 -25.50
N PRO A 216 -18.18 8.76 -26.63
CA PRO A 216 -19.59 8.45 -26.82
C PRO A 216 -20.03 7.42 -25.77
N ALA A 217 -21.22 7.60 -25.21
CA ALA A 217 -21.86 6.50 -24.48
C ALA A 217 -22.16 5.37 -25.48
N PRO A 218 -21.90 4.09 -25.13
CA PRO A 218 -22.31 2.96 -25.96
C PRO A 218 -23.84 2.85 -26.06
#